data_AF-A0A8K0JYN1-F1
#
_entry.id   AF-A0A8K0JYN1-F1
#
_cell.length_a   1.000
_cell.length_b   1.000
_cell.length_c   1.000
_cell.angle_alpha   90.00
_cell.angle_beta   90.00
_cell.angle_gamma   90.00
#
_symmetry.space_group_name_H-M   'P 1'
#
loop_
_entity.id
_entity.type
_entity.pdbx_description
1 polymer ?
#
loop_
_entity_poly.entity_id
_entity_poly.type
_entity_poly.pdbx_seq_one_letter_code
_entity_poly.pdbx_strand_id
1 'polypeptide(L)'
;MTVTVVKFIQSNEDFISKKGSYDGISAPEMLKKFCEWQSRMNDKDDSSQEHHDVALLLTRENICRNPSLNKCDTLGLAELGTMCEFRTSCAIVQDNGLSAAFTIAHELGHV
;
A
#
# COMPACT_ATOMS: atom_id res chain seq x y z
N MET A 1 -2.18 15.19 -14.13
CA MET A 1 -2.63 14.01 -13.36
C MET A 1 -3.71 14.47 -12.40
N THR A 2 -4.91 13.92 -12.50
CA THR A 2 -6.03 14.18 -11.58
C THR A 2 -6.22 12.95 -10.72
N VAL A 3 -6.46 13.15 -9.42
CA VAL A 3 -6.71 12.05 -8.49
C VAL A 3 -8.17 12.09 -8.07
N THR A 4 -8.85 10.96 -8.21
CA THR A 4 -10.23 10.77 -7.77
C THR A 4 -10.27 9.60 -6.79
N VAL A 5 -10.92 9.78 -5.65
CA VAL A 5 -11.13 8.71 -4.68
C VAL A 5 -12.39 7.95 -5.06
N VAL A 6 -12.24 6.70 -5.50
CA VAL A 6 -13.37 5.81 -5.83
C VAL A 6 -14.01 5.29 -4.56
N LYS A 7 -13.19 4.77 -3.63
CA LYS A 7 -13.64 4.18 -2.36
C LYS A 7 -12.68 4.53 -1.23
N PHE A 8 -13.24 4.68 -0.03
CA PHE A 8 -12.47 4.78 1.21
C PHE A 8 -12.94 3.67 2.15
N ILE A 9 -12.04 2.75 2.47
CA ILE A 9 -12.35 1.57 3.28
C ILE A 9 -11.48 1.59 4.53
N GLN A 10 -12.12 1.63 5.69
CA GLN A 10 -11.45 1.36 6.96
C GLN A 10 -11.41 -0.16 7.14
N SER A 11 -10.21 -0.74 7.02
CA SER A 11 -10.00 -2.17 7.22
C SER A 11 -9.65 -2.49 8.68
N ASN A 12 -10.26 -3.54 9.21
CA ASN A 12 -9.84 -4.19 10.46
C ASN A 12 -9.00 -5.46 10.18
N GLU A 13 -8.61 -5.71 8.92
CA GLU A 13 -7.77 -6.85 8.59
C GLU A 13 -6.30 -6.57 8.93
N ASP A 14 -5.71 -7.47 9.71
CA ASP A 14 -4.27 -7.53 9.92
C ASP A 14 -3.60 -8.20 8.71
N PHE A 15 -3.14 -7.40 7.75
CA PHE A 15 -2.44 -7.93 6.57
C PHE A 15 -1.17 -8.72 6.95
N ILE A 16 -0.50 -8.34 8.04
CA ILE A 16 0.68 -8.99 8.60
C ILE A 16 0.65 -8.93 10.12
N SER A 17 0.97 -10.06 10.75
CA SER A 17 1.29 -10.10 12.18
C SER A 17 2.77 -9.85 12.41
N LYS A 18 3.09 -8.99 13.38
CA LYS A 18 4.45 -8.75 13.86
C LYS A 18 5.09 -10.06 14.33
N LYS A 19 6.16 -10.51 13.68
CA LYS A 19 6.92 -11.72 14.07
C LYS A 19 8.04 -11.34 15.03
N GLY A 20 7.98 -11.82 16.28
CA GLY A 20 9.08 -11.70 17.24
C GLY A 20 9.35 -10.29 17.78
N SER A 21 10.59 -10.03 18.18
CA SER A 21 11.04 -8.80 18.87
C SER A 21 11.59 -7.71 17.91
N TYR A 22 11.19 -7.70 16.64
CA TYR A 22 11.65 -6.67 15.69
C TYR A 22 10.88 -5.35 15.89
N ASP A 23 11.45 -4.22 15.49
CA ASP A 23 10.82 -2.90 15.69
C ASP A 23 9.70 -2.58 14.68
N GLY A 24 9.45 -3.45 13.70
CA GLY A 24 8.40 -3.25 12.70
C GLY A 24 8.10 -4.49 11.86
N ILE A 25 7.33 -4.28 10.80
CA ILE A 25 6.82 -5.33 9.89
C ILE A 25 7.46 -5.24 8.51
N SER A 26 7.46 -6.35 7.77
CA SER A 26 8.05 -6.43 6.44
C SER A 26 7.20 -5.66 5.42
N ALA A 27 7.72 -4.53 4.92
CA ALA A 27 7.05 -3.72 3.90
C ALA A 27 6.77 -4.52 2.60
N PRO A 28 7.71 -5.33 2.06
CA PRO A 28 7.45 -6.13 0.86
C PRO A 28 6.37 -7.19 1.05
N GLU A 29 6.34 -7.84 2.22
CA GLU A 29 5.31 -8.83 2.53
C GLU A 29 3.94 -8.14 2.68
N MET A 30 3.91 -6.95 3.29
CA MET A 30 2.68 -6.18 3.52
C MET A 30 2.10 -5.71 2.20
N LEU A 31 2.93 -5.17 1.32
CA LEU A 31 2.55 -4.79 -0.04
C LEU A 31 1.92 -5.99 -0.75
N LYS A 32 2.61 -7.14 -0.80
CA LYS A 32 2.08 -8.34 -1.45
C LYS A 32 0.70 -8.74 -0.93
N LYS A 33 0.51 -8.77 0.39
CA LYS A 33 -0.76 -9.14 1.03
C LYS A 33 -1.87 -8.14 0.73
N PHE A 34 -1.54 -6.86 0.74
CA PHE A 34 -2.48 -5.79 0.37
C PHE A 34 -2.87 -5.86 -1.11
N CYS A 35 -1.92 -6.10 -2.02
CA CYS A 35 -2.18 -6.27 -3.45
C CYS A 35 -3.10 -7.48 -3.74
N GLU A 36 -2.89 -8.60 -3.04
CA GLU A 36 -3.77 -9.78 -3.09
C GLU A 36 -5.19 -9.47 -2.56
N TRP A 37 -5.32 -8.58 -1.58
CA TRP A 37 -6.61 -8.16 -1.04
C TRP A 37 -7.33 -7.18 -1.96
N GLN A 38 -6.66 -6.12 -2.41
CA GLN A 38 -7.28 -5.08 -3.24
C GLN A 38 -7.79 -5.66 -4.56
N SER A 39 -7.07 -6.62 -5.15
CA SER A 39 -7.48 -7.27 -6.40
C SER A 39 -8.75 -8.12 -6.26
N ARG A 40 -9.12 -8.52 -5.03
CA ARG A 40 -10.41 -9.17 -4.74
C ARG A 40 -11.55 -8.17 -4.52
N MET A 41 -11.21 -6.92 -4.20
CA MET A 41 -12.16 -5.82 -3.98
C MET A 41 -12.38 -4.96 -5.24
N ASN A 42 -11.53 -5.12 -6.26
CA ASN A 42 -11.59 -4.38 -7.51
C ASN A 42 -12.50 -5.07 -8.55
N ASP A 43 -13.20 -4.28 -9.34
CA ASP A 43 -13.88 -4.76 -10.55
C ASP A 43 -12.86 -4.91 -11.68
N LYS A 44 -13.02 -5.90 -12.56
CA LYS A 44 -12.17 -6.06 -13.74
C LYS A 44 -12.64 -5.22 -14.92
N ASP A 45 -13.90 -4.82 -14.93
CA ASP A 45 -14.45 -3.93 -15.93
C ASP A 45 -14.09 -2.48 -15.57
N ASP A 46 -13.18 -1.88 -16.33
CA ASP A 46 -12.73 -0.49 -16.20
C ASP A 46 -13.89 0.52 -16.37
N SER A 47 -15.00 0.13 -16.99
CA SER A 47 -16.20 0.97 -17.09
C SER A 47 -17.06 0.96 -15.81
N SER A 48 -16.76 0.08 -14.85
CA SER A 48 -17.49 -0.04 -13.60
C SER A 48 -17.18 1.13 -12.68
N GLN A 49 -18.20 1.70 -12.03
CA GLN A 49 -17.99 2.72 -10.99
C GLN A 49 -17.26 2.17 -9.76
N GLU A 50 -17.22 0.85 -9.63
CA GLU A 50 -16.53 0.14 -8.56
C GLU A 50 -15.08 -0.19 -8.91
N HIS A 51 -14.62 0.12 -10.13
CA HIS A 51 -13.23 -0.07 -10.56
C HIS A 51 -12.33 1.03 -10.00
N HIS A 52 -11.12 0.66 -9.57
CA HIS A 52 -10.04 1.60 -9.26
C HIS A 52 -8.78 1.24 -10.02
N ASP A 53 -8.08 2.27 -10.53
CA ASP A 53 -6.80 2.08 -11.22
C ASP A 53 -5.71 1.61 -10.26
N VAL A 54 -5.65 2.21 -9.08
CA VAL A 54 -4.61 1.98 -8.07
C VAL A 54 -5.21 1.94 -6.66
N ALA A 55 -4.72 1.04 -5.83
CA ALA A 55 -5.09 0.95 -4.42
C ALA A 55 -3.96 1.44 -3.50
N LEU A 56 -4.31 2.14 -2.42
CA LEU A 56 -3.34 2.62 -1.43
C LEU A 56 -3.73 2.17 -0.02
N LEU A 57 -2.78 1.54 0.68
CA LEU A 57 -2.91 1.23 2.11
C LEU A 57 -2.18 2.30 2.92
N LEU A 58 -2.92 2.99 3.78
CA LEU A 58 -2.35 3.87 4.80
C LEU A 58 -2.36 3.13 6.14
N THR A 59 -1.19 2.98 6.77
CA THR A 59 -1.05 2.23 8.03
C THR A 59 -0.25 2.98 9.08
N ARG A 60 -0.59 2.81 10.36
CA ARG A 60 0.20 3.31 11.50
C ARG A 60 1.30 2.36 11.95
N GLU A 61 1.34 1.15 11.36
CA GLU A 61 2.39 0.19 11.63
C GLU A 61 3.75 0.70 11.13
N ASN A 62 4.81 0.41 11.88
CA ASN A 62 6.17 0.72 11.48
C ASN A 62 6.62 -0.27 10.40
N ILE A 63 6.74 0.17 9.15
CA ILE A 63 7.11 -0.70 8.04
C ILE A 63 8.63 -0.65 7.81
N CYS A 64 9.22 -1.80 7.49
CA CYS A 64 10.66 -1.93 7.34
C CYS A 64 10.97 -2.69 6.06
N ARG A 65 11.98 -2.22 5.33
CA ARG A 65 12.53 -2.97 4.18
C ARG A 65 13.09 -4.32 4.62
N ASN A 66 13.69 -4.36 5.80
CA ASN A 66 14.16 -5.59 6.42
C ASN A 66 14.06 -5.47 7.96
N PRO A 67 12.99 -6.02 8.57
CA PRO A 67 12.80 -6.01 10.03
C PRO A 67 13.96 -6.66 10.79
N SER A 68 14.57 -7.72 10.24
CA SER A 68 15.66 -8.45 10.90
C SER A 68 16.95 -7.65 11.07
N LEU A 69 17.10 -6.55 10.32
CA LEU A 69 18.24 -5.64 10.40
C LEU A 69 17.87 -4.28 11.02
N ASN A 70 16.64 -4.14 11.56
CA ASN A 70 16.08 -2.88 12.05
C ASN A 70 16.22 -1.71 11.05
N LYS A 71 16.14 -2.00 9.75
CA LYS A 71 16.16 -0.98 8.68
C LYS A 71 14.74 -0.51 8.37
N CYS A 72 14.25 0.41 9.19
CA CYS A 72 12.87 0.92 9.16
C CYS A 72 12.78 2.40 8.75
N ASP A 73 13.76 2.90 7.98
CA ASP A 73 13.72 4.26 7.41
C ASP A 73 12.74 4.37 6.22
N THR A 74 12.03 3.29 5.90
CA THR A 74 11.10 3.20 4.78
C THR A 74 9.73 3.71 5.19
N LEU A 75 9.21 4.71 4.48
CA LEU A 75 7.89 5.28 4.75
C LEU A 75 6.82 4.84 3.75
N GLY A 76 7.21 4.21 2.64
CA GLY A 76 6.31 3.71 1.62
C GLY A 76 6.96 2.63 0.75
N LEU A 77 6.13 1.90 0.00
CA LEU A 77 6.58 0.94 -0.98
C LEU A 77 5.52 0.73 -2.07
N ALA A 78 5.95 0.73 -3.32
CA ALA A 78 5.16 0.37 -4.50
C ALA A 78 5.98 -0.46 -5.51
N GLU A 79 5.31 -1.17 -6.41
CA GLU A 79 5.94 -1.73 -7.61
C GLU A 79 6.06 -0.66 -8.70
N LEU A 80 7.08 -0.77 -9.57
CA LEU A 80 7.37 0.23 -10.59
C LEU A 80 6.57 -0.02 -11.87
N GLY A 81 5.84 0.99 -12.35
CA GLY A 81 5.17 0.97 -13.65
C GLY A 81 4.02 -0.04 -13.73
N THR A 82 3.30 -0.22 -12.62
CA THR A 82 2.20 -1.18 -12.47
C THR A 82 0.82 -0.52 -12.39
N MET A 83 0.69 0.77 -12.68
CA MET A 83 -0.59 1.52 -12.58
C MET A 83 -1.79 0.84 -13.24
N CYS A 84 -1.62 0.20 -14.40
CA CYS A 84 -2.70 -0.47 -15.10
C CYS A 84 -2.73 -1.99 -14.87
N GLU A 85 -1.88 -2.52 -13.98
CA GLU A 85 -1.78 -3.94 -13.71
C GLU A 85 -2.65 -4.35 -12.52
N PHE A 86 -3.75 -5.02 -12.81
CA PHE A 86 -4.81 -5.36 -11.86
C PHE A 86 -4.33 -5.97 -10.53
N ARG A 87 -3.26 -6.78 -10.56
CA ARG A 87 -2.75 -7.49 -9.38
C ARG A 87 -1.67 -6.73 -8.62
N THR A 88 -1.01 -5.76 -9.24
CA THR A 88 0.20 -5.11 -8.71
C THR A 88 0.10 -3.58 -8.69
N SER A 89 -1.03 -3.01 -9.10
CA SER A 89 -1.35 -1.59 -8.94
C SER A 89 -1.75 -1.26 -7.49
N CYS A 90 -0.75 -1.19 -6.63
CA CYS A 90 -0.91 -1.05 -5.20
C CYS A 90 0.31 -0.34 -4.59
N ALA A 91 0.06 0.48 -3.58
CA ALA A 91 1.09 1.11 -2.78
C ALA A 91 0.75 1.01 -1.29
N ILE A 92 1.76 0.98 -0.44
CA ILE A 92 1.60 1.09 1.01
C ILE A 92 2.35 2.32 1.51
N VAL A 93 1.78 3.02 2.48
CA VAL A 93 2.36 4.21 3.10
C VAL A 93 2.19 4.13 4.61
N GLN A 94 3.27 4.42 5.33
CA GLN A 94 3.25 4.63 6.76
C GLN A 94 2.75 6.04 7.08
N ASP A 95 1.70 6.12 7.89
CA ASP A 95 1.15 7.36 8.40
C ASP A 95 2.07 7.94 9.48
N ASN A 96 2.80 8.98 9.12
CA ASN A 96 3.62 9.81 10.00
C ASN A 96 3.05 11.22 10.19
N GLY A 97 1.73 11.38 10.00
CA GLY A 97 1.03 12.66 10.03
C GLY A 97 0.81 13.25 8.64
N LEU A 98 0.63 14.57 8.55
CA LEU A 98 0.31 15.26 7.28
C LEU A 98 1.41 15.09 6.21
N SER A 99 2.65 14.85 6.62
CA SER A 99 3.76 14.57 5.71
C SER A 99 3.56 13.29 4.89
N ALA A 100 2.71 12.36 5.35
CA ALA A 100 2.40 11.14 4.62
C ALA A 100 1.80 11.43 3.23
N ALA A 101 1.17 12.60 3.03
CA ALA A 101 0.70 13.03 1.72
C ALA A 101 1.82 13.13 0.67
N PHE A 102 3.03 13.54 1.06
CA PHE A 102 4.18 13.56 0.15
C PHE A 102 4.68 12.15 -0.15
N THR A 103 4.62 11.24 0.82
CA THR A 103 4.96 9.84 0.60
C THR A 103 3.94 9.16 -0.32
N ILE A 104 2.64 9.43 -0.14
CA ILE A 104 1.59 8.99 -1.07
C ILE A 104 1.90 9.46 -2.49
N ALA A 105 2.19 10.75 -2.68
CA ALA A 105 2.53 11.29 -4.00
C ALA A 105 3.79 10.64 -4.60
N HIS A 106 4.79 10.35 -3.76
CA HIS A 106 6.02 9.66 -4.18
C HIS A 106 5.74 8.23 -4.65
N GLU A 107 5.05 7.43 -3.85
CA GLU A 107 4.75 6.03 -4.20
C GLU A 107 3.80 5.93 -5.40
N LEU A 108 2.82 6.83 -5.52
CA LEU A 108 1.97 6.90 -6.73
C LEU A 108 2.73 7.35 -7.98
N GLY A 109 3.90 7.97 -7.84
CA GLY A 109 4.80 8.26 -8.96
C GLY A 109 5.70 7.07 -9.34
N HIS A 110 5.82 6.07 -8.46
CA HIS A 110 6.49 4.80 -8.77
C HIS A 110 5.57 3.84 -9.52
N VAL A 111 4.32 3.73 -9.09
CA VAL A 111 3.26 2.95 -9.74
C VAL A 111 3.08 3.37 -11.20
#